data_AF-A0A7C6DP88-F1
#
_entry.id   AF-A0A7C6DP88-F1
#
_cell.length_a   1.000
_cell.length_b   1.000
_cell.length_c   1.000
_cell.angle_alpha   90.00
_cell.angle_beta   90.00
_cell.angle_gamma   90.00
#
_symmetry.space_group_name_H-M   'P 1'
#
loop_
_entity.id
_entity.type
_entity.pdbx_description
1 polymer ?
#
loop_
_entity_poly.entity_id
_entity_poly.type
_entity_poly.pdbx_seq_one_letter_code
_entity_poly.pdbx_strand_id
1 'polypeptide(L)'
;MADDSVAPADAEAAVRAARQLPPAEAARALAAIVRSAAIALHQVARVGSETHRGQPDWAAWAKLHNASRDAVVRATALRDAARDLKDHTETA
;
A
#
# COMPACT_ATOMS: atom_id res chain seq x y z
N MET A 1 -11.80 4.39 22.44
CA MET A 1 -10.88 4.31 21.29
C MET A 1 -11.74 3.98 20.10
N ALA A 2 -12.05 4.96 19.25
CA ALA A 2 -12.79 4.67 18.02
C ALA A 2 -11.84 3.90 17.09
N ASP A 3 -12.35 2.83 16.50
CA ASP A 3 -11.67 2.17 15.40
C ASP A 3 -11.76 3.11 14.19
N ASP A 4 -10.75 3.97 14.00
CA ASP A 4 -10.64 4.95 12.91
C ASP A 4 -10.29 4.30 11.55
N SER A 5 -10.46 2.99 11.43
CA SER A 5 -10.26 2.22 10.21
C SER A 5 -11.38 2.50 9.20
N VAL A 6 -11.24 3.58 8.41
CA VAL A 6 -12.10 3.83 7.23
C VAL A 6 -11.54 3.06 6.02
N ALA A 7 -11.31 1.76 6.16
CA ALA A 7 -11.05 0.89 5.04
C ALA A 7 -12.40 0.40 4.46
N PRO A 8 -12.63 0.49 3.14
CA PRO A 8 -13.78 -0.17 2.54
C PRO A 8 -13.77 -1.67 2.87
N ALA A 9 -14.93 -2.27 3.11
CA ALA A 9 -15.05 -3.71 3.41
C ALA A 9 -14.35 -4.58 2.35
N ASP A 10 -14.37 -4.16 1.08
CA ASP A 10 -13.72 -4.86 -0.02
C ASP A 10 -12.19 -4.89 0.11
N ALA A 11 -11.57 -3.85 0.68
CA ALA A 11 -10.13 -3.81 0.91
C ALA A 11 -9.71 -4.81 1.99
N GLU A 12 -10.47 -4.87 3.10
CA GLU A 12 -10.25 -5.87 4.14
C GLU A 12 -10.52 -7.30 3.64
N ALA A 13 -11.57 -7.47 2.83
CA ALA A 13 -11.87 -8.75 2.19
C ALA A 13 -10.74 -9.21 1.26
N ALA A 14 -10.16 -8.30 0.46
CA ALA A 14 -9.03 -8.60 -0.41
C ALA A 14 -7.78 -9.05 0.39
N VAL A 15 -7.47 -8.35 1.49
CA VAL A 15 -6.35 -8.74 2.39
C VAL A 15 -6.62 -10.11 3.02
N ARG A 16 -7.86 -10.36 3.47
CA ARG A 16 -8.27 -11.64 4.08
C ARG A 16 -8.17 -12.78 3.07
N ALA A 17 -8.62 -12.57 1.84
CA ALA A 17 -8.55 -13.55 0.76
C ALA A 17 -7.10 -13.85 0.36
N ALA A 18 -6.25 -12.84 0.22
CA ALA A 18 -4.83 -13.01 -0.08
C ALA A 18 -4.11 -13.90 0.96
N ARG A 19 -4.51 -13.81 2.24
CA ARG A 19 -3.96 -14.64 3.32
C ARG A 19 -4.38 -16.12 3.27
N GLN A 20 -5.36 -16.48 2.44
CA GLN A 20 -5.76 -17.88 2.24
C GLN A 20 -4.96 -18.57 1.12
N LEU A 21 -4.13 -17.83 0.38
CA LEU A 21 -3.29 -18.37 -0.68
C LEU A 21 -2.06 -19.10 -0.11
N PRO A 22 -1.38 -19.95 -0.90
CA PRO A 22 -0.08 -20.49 -0.55
C PRO A 22 0.92 -19.38 -0.18
N PRO A 23 1.90 -19.61 0.72
CA PRO A 23 2.70 -18.53 1.31
C PRO A 23 3.37 -17.58 0.31
N ALA A 24 3.95 -18.11 -0.78
CA ALA A 24 4.57 -17.29 -1.82
C ALA A 24 3.54 -16.47 -2.61
N GLU A 25 2.39 -17.06 -2.95
CA GLU A 25 1.28 -16.37 -3.61
C GLU A 25 0.66 -15.29 -2.71
N ALA A 26 0.48 -15.59 -1.41
CA ALA A 26 -0.02 -14.63 -0.42
C ALA A 26 0.90 -13.41 -0.32
N ALA A 27 2.22 -13.63 -0.25
CA ALA A 27 3.21 -12.54 -0.23
C ALA A 27 3.14 -11.69 -1.51
N ARG A 28 3.05 -12.32 -2.69
CA ARG A 28 2.90 -11.61 -3.98
C ARG A 28 1.61 -10.79 -4.02
N ALA A 29 0.48 -11.38 -3.60
CA ALA A 29 -0.82 -10.71 -3.59
C ALA A 29 -0.86 -9.53 -2.62
N LEU A 30 -0.37 -9.70 -1.39
CA LEU A 30 -0.31 -8.64 -0.39
C LEU A 30 0.64 -7.50 -0.81
N ALA A 31 1.79 -7.82 -1.39
CA ALA A 31 2.71 -6.80 -1.91
C ALA A 31 2.09 -5.99 -3.05
N ALA A 32 1.30 -6.63 -3.92
CA ALA A 32 0.53 -5.93 -4.97
C ALA A 32 -0.52 -4.98 -4.38
N ILE A 33 -1.26 -5.42 -3.34
CA ILE A 33 -2.25 -4.58 -2.64
C ILE A 33 -1.57 -3.35 -2.01
N VAL A 34 -0.47 -3.56 -1.26
CA VAL A 34 0.28 -2.48 -0.61
C VAL A 34 0.80 -1.47 -1.63
N ARG A 35 1.34 -1.94 -2.78
CA ARG A 35 1.81 -1.06 -3.85
C ARG A 35 0.69 -0.24 -4.47
N SER A 36 -0.44 -0.86 -4.77
CA SER A 36 -1.60 -0.16 -5.34
C SER A 36 -2.13 0.91 -4.38
N ALA A 37 -2.26 0.59 -3.09
CA ALA A 37 -2.68 1.54 -2.07
C ALA A 37 -1.69 2.71 -1.91
N ALA A 38 -0.38 2.43 -1.88
CA ALA A 38 0.65 3.47 -1.77
C ALA A 38 0.65 4.43 -2.97
N ILE A 39 0.49 3.91 -4.20
CA ILE A 39 0.40 4.74 -5.41
C ILE A 39 -0.85 5.62 -5.36
N ALA A 40 -2.01 5.06 -5.00
CA ALA A 40 -3.25 5.82 -4.90
C ALA A 40 -3.14 6.94 -3.85
N LEU A 41 -2.58 6.63 -2.67
CA LEU A 41 -2.35 7.62 -1.63
C LEU A 41 -1.40 8.73 -2.09
N HIS A 42 -0.32 8.37 -2.80
CA HIS A 42 0.61 9.35 -3.36
C HIS A 42 -0.08 10.32 -4.31
N GLN A 43 -0.93 9.82 -5.20
CA GLN A 43 -1.69 10.65 -6.14
C GLN A 43 -2.64 11.62 -5.41
N VAL A 44 -3.42 11.12 -4.45
CA VAL A 44 -4.34 11.95 -3.64
C VAL A 44 -3.55 13.02 -2.86
N ALA A 45 -2.45 12.64 -2.23
CA ALA A 45 -1.65 13.55 -1.43
C ALA A 45 -0.92 14.61 -2.27
N ARG A 46 -0.47 14.24 -3.48
CA ARG A 46 0.11 15.17 -4.45
C ARG A 46 -0.89 16.25 -4.83
N VAL A 47 -2.09 15.86 -5.25
CA VAL A 47 -3.17 16.79 -5.60
C VAL A 47 -3.52 17.68 -4.41
N GLY A 48 -3.69 17.09 -3.22
CA GLY A 48 -3.94 17.85 -2.00
C GLY A 48 -2.86 18.89 -1.70
N SER A 49 -1.58 18.53 -1.80
CA SER A 49 -0.46 19.45 -1.56
C SER A 49 -0.40 20.61 -2.57
N GLU A 50 -0.77 20.36 -3.82
CA GLU A 50 -0.83 21.38 -4.87
C GLU A 50 -2.03 22.31 -4.69
N THR A 51 -3.22 21.77 -4.45
CA THR A 51 -4.47 22.54 -4.29
C THR A 51 -4.46 23.41 -3.03
N HIS A 52 -3.88 22.93 -1.93
CA HIS A 52 -3.91 23.63 -0.65
C HIS A 52 -2.69 24.53 -0.45
N ARG A 53 -1.84 24.76 -1.46
CA ARG A 53 -0.63 25.59 -1.30
C ARG A 53 -0.98 26.99 -0.78
N GLY A 54 -0.36 27.35 0.35
CA GLY A 54 -0.61 28.63 1.03
C GLY A 54 -1.83 28.63 1.97
N GLN A 55 -2.59 27.54 2.03
CA GLN A 55 -3.67 27.35 2.99
C GLN A 55 -3.16 26.75 4.31
N PRO A 56 -3.90 26.88 5.42
CA PRO A 56 -3.49 26.38 6.73
C PRO A 56 -3.18 24.88 6.79
N ASP A 57 -3.86 24.07 5.97
CA ASP A 57 -3.70 22.61 5.91
C ASP A 57 -2.63 22.15 4.92
N TRP A 58 -2.01 23.07 4.17
CA TRP A 58 -0.97 22.75 3.18
C TRP A 58 0.15 21.88 3.75
N ALA A 59 0.65 22.24 4.93
CA ALA A 59 1.80 21.56 5.54
C ALA A 59 1.49 20.08 5.84
N ALA A 60 0.24 19.78 6.21
CA ALA A 60 -0.22 18.41 6.44
C ALA A 60 -0.26 17.62 5.13
N TRP A 61 -0.81 18.21 4.06
CA TRP A 61 -0.81 17.60 2.73
C TRP A 61 0.60 17.39 2.17
N ALA A 62 1.49 18.37 2.31
CA ALA A 62 2.88 18.27 1.88
C ALA A 62 3.61 17.15 2.63
N LYS A 63 3.39 17.03 3.95
CA LYS A 63 3.93 15.93 4.76
C LYS A 63 3.41 14.57 4.27
N LEU A 64 2.11 14.44 4.02
CA LEU A 64 1.51 13.21 3.50
C LEU A 64 2.03 12.85 2.11
N HIS A 65 2.22 13.83 1.22
CA HIS A 65 2.78 13.63 -0.11
C HIS A 65 4.22 13.10 -0.06
N ASN A 66 5.04 13.65 0.84
CA ASN A 66 6.41 13.17 1.04
C ASN A 66 6.44 11.75 1.65
N ALA A 67 5.63 11.49 2.67
CA ALA A 67 5.55 10.16 3.30
C ALA A 67 5.04 9.08 2.32
N SER A 68 4.05 9.41 1.49
CA SER A 68 3.51 8.48 0.49
C SER A 68 4.50 8.20 -0.64
N ARG A 69 5.36 9.16 -1.01
CA ARG A 69 6.48 8.91 -1.93
C ARG A 69 7.42 7.82 -1.39
N ASP A 70 7.80 7.90 -0.11
CA ASP A 70 8.66 6.89 0.52
C ASP A 70 7.95 5.52 0.61
N ALA A 71 6.64 5.53 0.88
CA ALA A 71 5.82 4.32 0.89
C ALA A 71 5.79 3.62 -0.49
N VAL A 72 5.69 4.37 -1.59
CA VAL A 72 5.75 3.79 -2.96
C VAL A 72 7.08 3.10 -3.23
N VAL A 73 8.19 3.69 -2.77
CA VAL A 73 9.52 3.09 -2.91
C VAL A 73 9.60 1.78 -2.14
N ARG A 74 9.18 1.78 -0.86
CA ARG A 74 9.17 0.56 -0.03
C ARG A 74 8.21 -0.50 -0.59
N ALA A 75 7.03 -0.10 -1.06
CA ALA A 75 6.05 -1.03 -1.62
C ALA A 75 6.54 -1.68 -2.94
N THR A 76 7.28 -0.93 -3.75
CA THR A 76 7.93 -1.49 -4.96
C THR A 76 9.00 -2.51 -4.57
N ALA A 77 9.85 -2.19 -3.58
CA ALA A 77 10.84 -3.13 -3.07
C ALA A 77 10.21 -4.41 -2.49
N LEU A 78 9.08 -4.30 -1.76
CA LEU A 78 8.32 -5.46 -1.27
C LEU A 78 7.79 -6.32 -2.42
N ARG A 79 7.26 -5.70 -3.48
CA ARG A 79 6.77 -6.43 -4.67
C ARG A 79 7.89 -7.21 -5.34
N ASP A 80 9.06 -6.60 -5.49
CA ASP A 80 10.19 -7.23 -6.16
C ASP A 80 10.76 -8.36 -5.29
N ALA A 81 10.90 -8.17 -3.98
CA ALA A 81 11.30 -9.23 -3.06
C ALA A 81 10.28 -10.40 -3.04
N ALA A 82 8.98 -10.11 -3.08
CA ALA A 82 7.93 -11.13 -3.14
C ALA A 82 7.94 -11.90 -4.47
N ARG A 83 8.40 -11.29 -5.57
CA ARG A 83 8.55 -11.95 -6.87
C ARG A 83 9.65 -13.00 -6.85
N ASP A 84 10.68 -12.79 -6.04
CA ASP A 84 11.82 -13.71 -5.92
C ASP A 84 11.49 -14.95 -5.07
N LEU A 85 10.35 -14.95 -4.37
CA LEU A 85 9.83 -16.14 -3.70
C LEU A 85 9.42 -17.18 -4.76
N LYS A 86 10.23 -18.22 -4.91
CA LYS A 86 9.87 -19.42 -5.68
C LYS A 86 8.98 -20.32 -4.84
N ASP A 87 8.04 -20.99 -5.49
CA ASP A 87 7.27 -22.06 -4.85
C ASP A 87 8.25 -23.21 -4.61
N HIS A 88 8.69 -23.42 -3.37
CA HIS A 88 9.50 -24.58 -2.98
C HIS A 88 8.65 -25.84 -2.78
N THR A 89 7.39 -25.84 -3.24
CA THR A 89 6.44 -26.95 -3.09
C THR A 89 6.58 -27.97 -4.22
N GLU A 90 7.80 -28.36 -4.57
CA GLU A 90 8.09 -29.53 -5.42
C GLU A 90 9.42 -30.17 -4.99
N THR A 91 9.65 -30.38 -3.69
CA THR A 91 10.65 -31.34 -3.22
C THR A 91 10.34 -31.82 -1.81
N ALA A 92 9.36 -32.71 -1.67
CA ALA A 92 9.22 -33.61 -0.53
C ALA A 92 8.55 -34.91 -0.97
#